data_AF-A0A2E6EQT2-F1
#
_entry.id   AF-A0A2E6EQT2-F1
#
_cell.length_a   1.000
_cell.length_b   1.000
_cell.length_c   1.000
_cell.angle_alpha   90.00
_cell.angle_beta   90.00
_cell.angle_gamma   90.00
#
_symmetry.space_group_name_H-M   'P 1'
#
loop_
_entity.id
_entity.type
_entity.pdbx_description
1 polymer ?
#
loop_
_entity_poly.entity_id
_entity_poly.type
_entity_poly.pdbx_seq_one_letter_code
_entity_poly.pdbx_strand_id
1 'polypeptide(L)'
;MDFLAIVGTWLSIFLTLSILSFLYDDNPIYKLAEHLFMGLGIGIGTIEVYYGVFQPKLVHPLLEEHRYLSLCPLILLALLFTKLTRKHQDWARIPIAFIVAAFAGIKLTGEANGRLLEQVRASMPDLPALYEEHGLWNWDQAGAGVISGVILVLGLCACLLHFYFSARHNKTMQTISRVGILTLMLSFGASFGFTVMGRISLAIGRAETLLGLDQPNTLISLGSLEVERMTATRWTSFLTLLLIIAIIALLRRRSAGAEAGS
;
A
#
# COMPACT_ATOMS: atom_id res chain seq x y z
N MET A 1 14.78 21.33 -27.59
CA MET A 1 14.94 20.58 -26.32
C MET A 1 16.15 21.16 -25.63
N ASP A 2 15.97 21.69 -24.43
CA ASP A 2 17.08 22.27 -23.66
C ASP A 2 18.13 21.18 -23.39
N PHE A 3 19.42 21.51 -23.50
CA PHE A 3 20.52 20.57 -23.30
C PHE A 3 20.39 19.81 -21.96
N LEU A 4 19.96 20.52 -20.91
CA LEU A 4 19.73 19.96 -19.58
C LEU A 4 18.61 18.89 -19.57
N ALA A 5 17.55 19.09 -20.36
CA ALA A 5 16.48 18.11 -20.50
C ALA A 5 16.97 16.83 -21.19
N ILE A 6 17.77 16.96 -22.25
CA ILE A 6 18.35 15.81 -22.96
C ILE A 6 19.25 15.00 -22.01
N VAL A 7 20.15 15.68 -21.29
CA VAL A 7 21.03 15.03 -20.30
C VAL A 7 20.22 14.37 -19.20
N GLY A 8 19.14 15.02 -18.71
CA GLY A 8 18.24 14.46 -17.72
C GLY A 8 17.52 13.19 -18.20
N THR A 9 17.05 13.16 -19.44
CA THR A 9 16.40 11.97 -20.04
C THR A 9 17.38 10.80 -20.15
N TRP A 10 18.58 11.04 -20.68
CA TRP A 10 19.62 9.99 -20.77
C TRP A 10 20.03 9.45 -19.40
N LEU A 11 20.17 10.33 -18.40
CA LEU A 11 20.46 9.94 -17.03
C LEU A 11 19.34 9.09 -16.42
N SER A 12 18.08 9.47 -16.65
CA SER A 12 16.90 8.72 -16.18
C SER A 12 16.80 7.33 -16.79
N ILE A 13 17.05 7.22 -18.10
CA ILE A 13 17.10 5.93 -18.81
C ILE A 13 18.22 5.05 -18.24
N PHE A 14 19.43 5.62 -18.07
CA PHE A 14 20.58 4.90 -17.52
C PHE A 14 20.32 4.39 -16.10
N LEU A 15 19.76 5.20 -15.21
CA LEU A 15 19.44 4.79 -13.85
C LEU A 15 18.33 3.73 -13.82
N THR A 16 17.32 3.85 -14.68
CA THR A 16 16.24 2.86 -14.79
C THR A 16 16.78 1.50 -15.22
N LEU A 17 17.62 1.47 -16.26
CA LEU A 17 18.29 0.23 -16.70
C LEU A 17 19.24 -0.33 -15.64
N SER A 18 19.95 0.53 -14.90
CA SER A 18 20.83 0.12 -13.82
C SER A 18 20.07 -0.60 -12.69
N ILE A 19 18.87 -0.13 -12.34
CA ILE A 19 18.00 -0.79 -11.35
C ILE A 19 17.41 -2.09 -11.91
N LEU A 20 16.97 -2.10 -13.18
CA LEU A 20 16.43 -3.29 -13.83
C LEU A 20 17.47 -4.41 -14.02
N SER A 21 18.77 -4.09 -14.01
CA SER A 21 19.85 -5.08 -14.05
C SER A 21 19.77 -6.10 -12.90
N PHE A 22 19.13 -5.76 -11.78
CA PHE A 22 18.85 -6.69 -10.68
C PHE A 22 18.06 -7.93 -11.12
N LEU A 23 17.22 -7.82 -12.16
CA LEU A 23 16.44 -8.95 -12.66
C LEU A 23 17.31 -10.02 -13.34
N TYR A 24 18.51 -9.65 -13.78
CA TYR A 24 19.45 -10.55 -14.46
C TYR A 24 20.48 -11.14 -13.49
N ASP A 25 21.19 -10.29 -12.72
CA ASP A 25 22.15 -10.69 -11.67
C ASP A 25 22.60 -9.47 -10.83
N ASP A 26 23.26 -9.71 -9.68
CA ASP A 26 23.83 -8.69 -8.79
C ASP A 26 25.08 -8.01 -9.41
N ASN A 27 24.89 -7.14 -10.40
CA ASN A 27 25.95 -6.39 -11.09
C ASN A 27 26.46 -5.19 -10.24
N PRO A 28 27.77 -4.82 -10.26
CA PRO A 28 28.26 -3.58 -9.64
C PRO A 28 27.51 -2.31 -10.07
N ILE A 29 26.97 -2.26 -11.30
CA ILE A 29 26.16 -1.14 -11.81
C ILE A 29 24.88 -0.96 -10.98
N TYR A 30 24.22 -2.07 -10.63
CA TYR A 30 23.04 -2.05 -9.78
C TYR A 30 23.37 -1.53 -8.38
N LYS A 31 24.46 -2.02 -7.76
CA LYS A 31 24.89 -1.60 -6.41
C LYS A 31 25.23 -0.11 -6.35
N LEU A 32 25.84 0.44 -7.42
CA LEU A 32 26.08 1.88 -7.53
C LEU A 32 24.76 2.65 -7.53
N ALA A 33 23.80 2.24 -8.37
CA ALA A 33 22.49 2.89 -8.45
C ALA A 33 21.73 2.81 -7.13
N GLU A 34 21.80 1.66 -6.43
CA GLU A 34 21.21 1.48 -5.11
C GLU A 34 21.80 2.44 -4.07
N HIS A 35 23.13 2.51 -3.95
CA HIS A 35 23.79 3.42 -3.01
C HIS A 35 23.54 4.89 -3.35
N LEU A 36 23.52 5.26 -4.63
CA LEU A 36 23.18 6.61 -5.06
C LEU A 36 21.75 6.97 -4.66
N PHE A 37 20.79 6.08 -4.92
CA PHE A 37 19.39 6.30 -4.58
C PHE A 37 19.17 6.39 -3.06
N MET A 38 19.76 5.48 -2.29
CA MET A 38 19.69 5.50 -0.83
C MET A 38 20.38 6.74 -0.25
N GLY A 39 21.51 7.14 -0.82
CA GLY A 39 22.24 8.35 -0.42
C GLY A 39 21.42 9.62 -0.67
N LEU A 40 20.77 9.73 -1.83
CA LEU A 40 19.88 10.85 -2.15
C LEU A 40 18.69 10.91 -1.18
N GLY A 41 18.06 9.76 -0.91
CA GLY A 41 16.94 9.67 0.03
C GLY A 41 17.33 10.10 1.45
N ILE A 42 18.48 9.65 1.95
CA ILE A 42 19.01 10.07 3.25
C ILE A 42 19.38 11.55 3.25
N GLY A 43 19.96 12.06 2.15
CA GLY A 43 20.33 13.47 2.00
C GLY A 43 19.13 14.40 2.09
N ILE A 44 18.08 14.14 1.30
CA ILE A 44 16.83 14.91 1.33
C ILE A 44 16.21 14.85 2.73
N GLY A 45 16.08 13.65 3.30
CA GLY A 45 15.51 13.49 4.65
C GLY A 45 16.32 14.22 5.72
N THR A 46 17.65 14.28 5.60
CA THR A 46 18.52 15.02 6.52
C THR A 46 18.27 16.52 6.43
N ILE A 47 18.12 17.06 5.22
CA ILE A 47 17.83 18.48 4.99
C ILE A 47 16.45 18.82 5.58
N GLU A 48 15.43 18.02 5.31
CA GLU A 48 14.08 18.21 5.85
C GLU A 48 14.06 18.18 7.38
N VAL A 49 14.79 17.24 7.99
CA VAL A 49 14.90 17.16 9.46
C VAL A 49 15.69 18.35 10.02
N TYR A 50 16.75 18.79 9.34
CA TYR A 50 17.56 19.91 9.79
C TYR A 50 16.74 21.22 9.82
N TYR A 51 16.14 21.58 8.68
CA TYR A 51 15.37 22.82 8.55
C TYR A 51 13.97 22.73 9.16
N GLY A 52 13.32 21.56 9.13
CA GLY A 52 11.96 21.38 9.64
C GLY A 52 11.87 21.13 11.14
N VAL A 53 12.93 20.60 11.75
CA VAL A 53 12.91 20.18 13.17
C VAL A 53 14.06 20.80 13.95
N PHE A 54 15.32 20.58 13.54
CA PHE A 54 16.46 21.03 14.35
C PHE A 54 16.55 22.55 14.46
N GLN A 55 16.53 23.27 13.34
CA GLN A 55 16.66 24.73 13.35
C GLN A 55 15.51 25.40 14.13
N PRO A 56 14.22 25.15 13.83
CA PRO A 56 13.12 25.85 14.49
C PRO A 56 12.84 25.38 15.92
N LYS A 57 13.14 24.11 16.28
CA LYS A 57 12.80 23.59 17.62
C LYS A 57 13.96 23.57 18.61
N LEU A 58 15.20 23.68 18.13
CA LEU A 58 16.39 23.66 18.98
C LEU A 58 17.21 24.94 18.85
N VAL A 59 17.54 25.37 17.63
CA VAL A 59 18.48 26.48 17.40
C VAL A 59 17.84 27.85 17.70
N HIS A 60 16.72 28.17 17.05
CA HIS A 60 15.99 29.43 17.26
C HIS A 60 15.54 29.65 18.73
N PRO A 61 14.85 28.71 19.40
CA PRO A 61 14.35 28.95 20.75
C PRO A 61 15.45 28.98 21.82
N LEU A 62 16.64 28.44 21.52
CA LEU A 62 17.79 28.47 22.43
C LEU A 62 18.63 29.75 22.27
N LEU A 63 18.84 30.21 21.03
CA LEU A 63 19.69 31.37 20.75
C LEU A 63 18.93 32.70 20.79
N GLU A 64 17.66 32.72 20.39
CA GLU A 64 16.89 33.97 20.25
C GLU A 64 15.94 34.18 21.44
N GLU A 65 15.20 33.15 21.85
CA GLU A 65 14.13 33.29 22.86
C GLU A 65 14.56 32.98 24.31
N HIS A 66 15.80 32.52 24.53
CA HIS A 66 16.35 32.16 25.86
C HIS A 66 15.43 31.22 26.67
N ARG A 67 14.68 30.34 25.99
CA ARG A 67 13.68 29.49 26.64
C ARG A 67 14.37 28.25 27.22
N TYR A 68 14.57 28.24 28.54
CA TYR A 68 15.25 27.15 29.26
C TYR A 68 14.62 25.76 29.09
N LEU A 69 13.35 25.67 28.68
CA LEU A 69 12.69 24.40 28.37
C LEU A 69 13.36 23.65 27.19
N SER A 70 14.01 24.38 26.28
CA SER A 70 14.78 23.82 25.15
C SER A 70 16.10 23.16 25.57
N LEU A 71 16.52 23.29 26.83
CA LEU A 71 17.66 22.54 27.38
C LEU A 71 17.34 21.04 27.50
N CYS A 72 16.08 20.67 27.76
CA CYS A 72 15.68 19.28 27.87
C CYS A 72 15.98 18.47 26.57
N PRO A 73 15.53 18.89 25.37
CA PRO A 73 15.89 18.21 24.13
C PRO A 73 17.38 18.29 23.81
N LEU A 74 18.08 19.36 24.20
CA LEU A 74 19.54 19.47 24.03
C LEU A 74 20.30 18.45 24.88
N ILE A 75 19.89 18.24 26.13
CA ILE A 75 20.47 17.24 27.03
C ILE A 75 20.18 15.83 26.51
N LEU A 76 18.96 15.57 26.03
CA LEU A 76 18.62 14.27 25.41
C LEU A 76 19.43 14.01 24.13
N LEU A 77 19.66 15.05 23.32
CA LEU A 77 20.52 14.96 22.14
C LEU A 77 21.98 14.69 22.52
N ALA A 78 22.51 15.38 23.53
CA ALA A 78 23.87 15.14 24.06
C ALA A 78 24.03 13.72 24.63
N LEU A 79 23.01 13.22 25.35
CA LEU A 79 22.96 11.85 25.83
C LEU A 79 22.96 10.84 24.69
N LEU A 80 22.37 11.15 23.53
CA LEU A 80 22.40 10.26 22.37
C LEU A 80 23.83 10.08 21.82
N PHE A 81 24.66 11.13 21.85
CA PHE A 81 26.07 11.04 21.43
C PHE A 81 26.91 10.10 22.31
N THR A 82 26.49 9.81 23.55
CA THR A 82 27.17 8.82 24.40
C THR A 82 27.14 7.40 23.81
N LYS A 83 26.22 7.12 22.87
CA LYS A 83 26.18 5.87 22.10
C LYS A 83 27.45 5.63 21.27
N LEU A 84 28.17 6.68 20.88
CA LEU A 84 29.42 6.56 20.13
C LEU A 84 30.56 5.96 20.98
N THR A 85 30.44 6.00 22.31
CA THR A 85 31.44 5.49 23.24
C THR A 85 30.97 4.19 23.89
N ARG A 86 31.73 3.10 23.73
CA ARG A 86 31.41 1.76 24.25
C ARG A 86 31.23 1.70 25.78
N LYS A 87 31.76 2.67 26.53
CA LYS A 87 31.78 2.71 28.00
C LYS A 87 30.53 3.36 28.63
N HIS A 88 29.84 4.27 27.93
CA HIS A 88 28.70 5.03 28.47
C HIS A 88 27.39 4.80 27.71
N GLN A 89 27.31 3.73 26.91
CA GLN A 89 26.19 3.41 26.04
C GLN A 89 24.83 3.33 26.77
N ASP A 90 24.83 3.00 28.06
CA ASP A 90 23.58 2.85 28.83
C ASP A 90 22.83 4.16 29.04
N TRP A 91 23.52 5.30 28.97
CA TRP A 91 22.91 6.62 29.15
C TRP A 91 22.08 7.03 27.92
N ALA A 92 22.40 6.47 26.75
CA ALA A 92 21.61 6.63 25.53
C ALA A 92 20.26 5.89 25.58
N ARG A 93 20.04 4.99 26.57
CA ARG A 93 18.75 4.28 26.71
C ARG A 93 17.60 5.23 27.07
N ILE A 94 17.87 6.29 27.82
CA ILE A 94 16.86 7.26 28.27
C ILE A 94 16.28 8.05 27.06
N PRO A 95 17.11 8.68 26.20
CA PRO A 95 16.61 9.30 24.96
C PRO A 95 15.89 8.32 24.04
N ILE A 96 16.39 7.10 23.90
CA ILE A 96 15.75 6.08 23.03
C ILE A 96 14.37 5.70 23.58
N ALA A 97 14.24 5.47 24.89
CA ALA A 97 12.96 5.18 25.52
C ALA A 97 11.98 6.35 25.35
N PHE A 98 12.45 7.59 25.49
CA PHE A 98 11.63 8.79 25.25
C PHE A 98 11.15 8.87 23.80
N ILE A 99 12.04 8.66 22.82
CA ILE A 99 11.69 8.63 21.39
C ILE A 99 10.63 7.54 21.14
N VAL A 100 10.88 6.30 21.58
CA VAL A 100 9.94 5.18 21.37
C VAL A 100 8.58 5.45 21.99
N ALA A 101 8.54 5.98 23.23
CA ALA A 101 7.29 6.33 23.90
C ALA A 101 6.54 7.45 23.18
N ALA A 102 7.23 8.51 22.76
CA ALA A 102 6.64 9.62 22.03
C ALA A 102 6.09 9.17 20.66
N PHE A 103 6.86 8.40 19.89
CA PHE A 103 6.42 7.86 18.62
C PHE A 103 5.26 6.89 18.78
N ALA A 104 5.28 6.01 19.79
CA ALA A 104 4.16 5.12 20.09
C ALA A 104 2.90 5.90 20.43
N GLY A 105 3.00 6.97 21.24
CA GLY A 105 1.87 7.84 21.58
C GLY A 105 1.28 8.57 20.37
N ILE A 106 2.13 9.23 19.57
CA ILE A 106 1.69 9.93 18.34
C ILE A 106 1.08 8.95 17.34
N LYS A 107 1.72 7.80 17.13
CA LYS A 107 1.22 6.80 16.19
C LYS A 107 -0.10 6.20 16.68
N LEU A 108 -0.23 5.91 17.98
CA LEU A 108 -1.48 5.39 18.54
C LEU A 108 -2.64 6.35 18.31
N THR A 109 -2.48 7.63 18.64
CA THR A 109 -3.55 8.63 18.47
C THR A 109 -3.81 8.95 17.00
N GLY A 110 -2.75 9.03 16.18
CA GLY A 110 -2.87 9.28 14.74
C GLY A 110 -3.54 8.12 13.99
N GLU A 111 -3.16 6.89 14.27
CA GLU A 111 -3.77 5.70 13.67
C GLU A 111 -5.21 5.49 14.19
N ALA A 112 -5.47 5.80 15.46
CA ALA A 112 -6.81 5.71 16.02
C ALA A 112 -7.77 6.74 15.42
N ASN A 113 -7.36 8.01 15.34
CA ASN A 113 -8.21 9.08 14.81
C ASN A 113 -8.31 9.06 13.28
N GLY A 114 -7.23 8.66 12.59
CA GLY A 114 -7.19 8.59 11.14
C GLY A 114 -7.73 7.26 10.65
N ARG A 115 -6.94 6.18 10.82
CA ARG A 115 -7.22 4.90 10.17
C ARG A 115 -8.37 4.13 10.77
N LEU A 116 -8.45 4.01 12.10
CA LEU A 116 -9.53 3.24 12.72
C LEU A 116 -10.88 3.93 12.51
N LEU A 117 -10.95 5.25 12.68
CA LEU A 117 -12.20 5.98 12.47
C LEU A 117 -12.63 5.96 10.99
N GLU A 118 -11.69 6.13 10.07
CA GLU A 118 -11.97 6.03 8.63
C GLU A 118 -12.41 4.62 8.22
N GLN A 119 -11.78 3.57 8.78
CA GLN A 119 -12.18 2.19 8.55
C GLN A 119 -13.57 1.89 9.09
N VAL A 120 -13.90 2.40 10.29
CA VAL A 120 -15.25 2.29 10.88
C VAL A 120 -16.28 3.02 10.03
N ARG A 121 -15.97 4.24 9.56
CA ARG A 121 -16.83 5.00 8.66
C ARG A 121 -17.05 4.28 7.33
N ALA A 122 -15.98 3.75 6.73
CA ALA A 122 -16.05 2.99 5.48
C ALA A 122 -16.89 1.70 5.61
N SER A 123 -16.96 1.13 6.82
CA SER A 123 -17.83 -0.01 7.12
C SER A 123 -19.29 0.34 7.40
N MET A 124 -19.65 1.63 7.45
CA MET A 124 -21.03 2.12 7.61
C MET A 124 -21.47 2.93 6.38
N PRO A 125 -21.70 2.27 5.23
CA PRO A 125 -22.17 2.93 4.02
C PRO A 125 -23.58 3.50 4.23
N ASP A 126 -23.80 4.74 3.77
CA ASP A 126 -25.12 5.36 3.79
C ASP A 126 -25.94 4.85 2.60
N LEU A 127 -26.82 3.87 2.87
CA LEU A 127 -27.55 3.11 1.85
C LEU A 127 -28.48 3.97 0.96
N PRO A 128 -29.20 4.98 1.49
CA PRO A 128 -30.00 5.90 0.67
C PRO A 128 -29.15 6.73 -0.30
N ALA A 129 -28.04 7.29 0.16
CA ALA A 129 -27.13 8.07 -0.69
C ALA A 129 -26.51 7.21 -1.81
N LEU A 130 -26.13 5.97 -1.48
CA LEU A 130 -25.65 4.99 -2.47
C LEU A 130 -26.68 4.63 -3.53
N TYR A 131 -27.97 4.57 -3.16
CA TYR A 131 -29.05 4.30 -4.10
C TYR A 131 -29.25 5.44 -5.09
N GLU A 132 -29.19 6.70 -4.63
CA GLU A 132 -29.33 7.87 -5.50
C GLU A 132 -28.16 8.01 -6.49
N GLU A 133 -26.94 7.68 -6.07
CA GLU A 133 -25.74 7.88 -6.88
C GLU A 133 -25.44 6.71 -7.83
N HIS A 134 -25.67 5.47 -7.40
CA HIS A 134 -25.25 4.26 -8.12
C HIS A 134 -26.40 3.27 -8.41
N GLY A 135 -27.60 3.52 -7.91
CA GLY A 135 -28.72 2.57 -7.99
C GLY A 135 -28.45 1.29 -7.20
N LEU A 136 -29.11 0.19 -7.61
CA LEU A 136 -28.96 -1.12 -6.95
C LEU A 136 -27.59 -1.77 -7.22
N TRP A 137 -27.09 -1.65 -8.45
CA TRP A 137 -25.82 -2.21 -8.91
C TRP A 137 -25.40 -1.55 -10.22
N ASN A 138 -24.20 -0.96 -10.25
CA ASN A 138 -23.65 -0.36 -11.46
C ASN A 138 -22.44 -1.16 -11.98
N TRP A 139 -22.58 -1.73 -13.17
CA TRP A 139 -21.49 -2.50 -13.83
C TRP A 139 -20.34 -1.62 -14.33
N ASP A 140 -20.60 -0.34 -14.61
CA ASP A 140 -19.58 0.59 -15.09
C ASP A 140 -18.58 0.96 -13.98
N GLN A 141 -19.08 1.05 -12.74
CA GLN A 141 -18.30 1.36 -11.54
C GLN A 141 -17.96 0.12 -10.72
N ALA A 142 -17.53 -0.95 -11.38
CA ALA A 142 -17.06 -2.19 -10.74
C ALA A 142 -18.05 -2.84 -9.74
N GLY A 143 -19.35 -2.64 -9.93
CA GLY A 143 -20.39 -3.18 -9.04
C GLY A 143 -20.72 -2.30 -7.85
N ALA A 144 -20.31 -1.03 -7.84
CA ALA A 144 -20.74 -0.07 -6.83
C ALA A 144 -22.28 0.08 -6.83
N GLY A 145 -22.87 0.05 -5.64
CA GLY A 145 -24.33 0.14 -5.45
C GLY A 145 -24.77 -0.42 -4.10
N VAL A 146 -26.07 -0.33 -3.82
CA VAL A 146 -26.64 -0.76 -2.52
C VAL A 146 -26.30 -2.22 -2.19
N ILE A 147 -26.29 -3.11 -3.19
CA ILE A 147 -25.97 -4.53 -2.99
C ILE A 147 -24.54 -4.71 -2.48
N SER A 148 -23.57 -3.95 -3.02
CA SER A 148 -22.18 -4.00 -2.55
C SER A 148 -22.05 -3.55 -1.09
N GLY A 149 -22.78 -2.51 -0.70
CA GLY A 149 -22.81 -2.03 0.69
C GLY A 149 -23.41 -3.05 1.65
N VAL A 150 -24.48 -3.73 1.25
CA VAL A 150 -25.09 -4.81 2.04
C VAL A 150 -24.14 -6.01 2.15
N ILE A 151 -23.49 -6.42 1.06
CA ILE A 151 -22.48 -7.49 1.06
C ILE A 151 -21.32 -7.14 2.00
N LEU A 152 -20.85 -5.90 1.99
CA LEU A 152 -19.79 -5.42 2.88
C LEU A 152 -20.21 -5.54 4.36
N VAL A 153 -21.39 -5.02 4.71
CA VAL A 153 -21.90 -5.04 6.09
C VAL A 153 -22.13 -6.47 6.57
N LEU A 154 -22.79 -7.31 5.76
CA LEU A 154 -23.04 -8.72 6.10
C LEU A 154 -21.75 -9.52 6.18
N GLY A 155 -20.81 -9.29 5.26
CA GLY A 155 -19.50 -9.92 5.25
C GLY A 155 -18.65 -9.54 6.47
N LEU A 156 -18.69 -8.27 6.87
CA LEU A 156 -18.02 -7.79 8.09
C LEU A 156 -18.63 -8.41 9.34
N CYS A 157 -19.96 -8.42 9.47
CA CYS A 157 -20.65 -9.08 10.58
C CYS A 157 -20.30 -10.58 10.66
N ALA A 158 -20.28 -11.28 9.52
CA ALA A 158 -19.89 -12.69 9.46
C ALA A 158 -18.41 -12.91 9.87
N CYS A 159 -17.52 -12.00 9.49
CA CYS A 159 -16.11 -12.01 9.89
C CYS A 159 -15.94 -11.78 11.40
N LEU A 160 -16.65 -10.80 11.98
CA LEU A 160 -16.63 -10.55 13.42
C LEU A 160 -17.16 -11.75 14.21
N LEU A 161 -18.23 -12.39 13.73
CA LEU A 161 -18.76 -13.62 14.33
C LEU A 161 -17.79 -14.80 14.21
N HIS A 162 -17.00 -14.88 13.14
CA HIS A 162 -15.96 -15.90 13.01
C HIS A 162 -14.87 -15.76 14.09
N PHE A 163 -14.41 -14.53 14.38
CA PHE A 163 -13.40 -14.27 15.41
C PHE A 163 -13.96 -14.15 16.82
N TYR A 164 -15.29 -14.17 16.99
CA TYR A 164 -15.92 -14.13 18.30
C TYR A 164 -15.79 -15.49 19.01
N PHE A 165 -14.65 -15.70 19.67
CA PHE A 165 -14.31 -16.95 20.36
C PHE A 165 -15.18 -17.24 21.59
N SER A 166 -15.91 -16.24 22.12
CA SER A 166 -16.70 -16.36 23.34
C SER A 166 -18.10 -16.98 23.15
N ALA A 167 -18.59 -17.17 21.91
CA ALA A 167 -19.89 -17.80 21.65
C ALA A 167 -19.78 -19.32 21.43
N ARG A 168 -20.75 -20.06 21.98
CA ARG A 168 -20.93 -21.49 21.69
C ARG A 168 -21.26 -21.67 20.21
N HIS A 169 -20.44 -22.44 19.51
CA HIS A 169 -20.58 -22.67 18.08
C HIS A 169 -21.74 -23.64 17.78
N ASN A 170 -22.93 -23.09 17.48
CA ASN A 170 -24.07 -23.85 16.96
C ASN A 170 -23.96 -24.03 15.43
N LYS A 171 -24.71 -24.99 14.84
CA LYS A 171 -24.66 -25.29 13.39
C LYS A 171 -24.87 -24.05 12.50
N THR A 172 -25.79 -23.15 12.88
CA THR A 172 -26.03 -21.87 12.16
C THR A 172 -24.85 -20.92 12.27
N MET A 173 -24.23 -20.81 13.45
CA MET A 173 -23.04 -20.00 13.68
C MET A 173 -21.86 -20.51 12.85
N GLN A 174 -21.69 -21.83 12.72
CA GLN A 174 -20.63 -22.44 11.90
C GLN A 174 -20.80 -22.14 10.40
N THR A 175 -22.03 -22.00 9.90
CA THR A 175 -22.27 -21.62 8.50
C THR A 175 -21.96 -20.15 8.27
N ILE A 176 -22.40 -19.25 9.16
CA ILE A 176 -22.08 -17.82 9.08
C ILE A 176 -20.56 -17.59 9.19
N SER A 177 -19.91 -18.29 10.10
CA SER A 177 -18.45 -18.28 10.29
C SER A 177 -17.69 -18.73 9.03
N ARG A 178 -18.19 -19.74 8.30
CA ARG A 178 -17.63 -20.15 6.98
C ARG A 178 -17.74 -19.07 5.92
N VAL A 179 -18.84 -18.31 5.89
CA VAL A 179 -18.99 -17.15 5.00
C VAL A 179 -17.98 -16.07 5.40
N GLY A 180 -17.80 -15.80 6.69
CA GLY A 180 -16.79 -14.88 7.20
C GLY A 180 -15.35 -15.24 6.77
N ILE A 181 -14.98 -16.53 6.89
CA ILE A 181 -13.68 -17.04 6.41
C ILE A 181 -13.53 -16.80 4.90
N LEU A 182 -14.56 -17.09 4.11
CA LEU A 182 -14.53 -16.89 2.66
C LEU A 182 -14.34 -15.42 2.30
N THR A 183 -15.07 -14.51 2.96
CA THR A 183 -14.90 -13.06 2.80
C THR A 183 -13.48 -12.63 3.14
N LEU A 184 -12.91 -13.15 4.23
CA LEU A 184 -11.56 -12.83 4.67
C LEU A 184 -10.47 -13.33 3.70
N MET A 185 -10.62 -14.56 3.19
CA MET A 185 -9.74 -15.10 2.15
C MET A 185 -9.80 -14.29 0.85
N LEU A 186 -11.00 -13.86 0.45
CA LEU A 186 -11.19 -13.02 -0.73
C LEU A 186 -10.53 -11.65 -0.57
N SER A 187 -10.72 -10.98 0.58
CA SER A 187 -10.12 -9.68 0.88
C SER A 187 -8.59 -9.75 0.92
N PHE A 188 -8.02 -10.77 1.56
CA PHE A 188 -6.57 -10.96 1.53
C PHE A 188 -6.05 -11.29 0.12
N GLY A 189 -6.76 -12.15 -0.61
CA GLY A 189 -6.43 -12.46 -2.01
C GLY A 189 -6.41 -11.22 -2.89
N ALA A 190 -7.41 -10.34 -2.76
CA ALA A 190 -7.46 -9.07 -3.46
C ALA A 190 -6.30 -8.15 -3.07
N SER A 191 -6.00 -8.03 -1.76
CA SER A 191 -4.88 -7.21 -1.28
C SER A 191 -3.53 -7.68 -1.82
N PHE A 192 -3.25 -8.99 -1.81
CA PHE A 192 -2.04 -9.55 -2.43
C PHE A 192 -2.03 -9.28 -3.94
N GLY A 193 -3.16 -9.46 -4.63
CA GLY A 193 -3.30 -9.15 -6.06
C GLY A 193 -2.98 -7.69 -6.40
N PHE A 194 -3.46 -6.74 -5.60
CA PHE A 194 -3.17 -5.31 -5.78
C PHE A 194 -1.67 -5.00 -5.67
N THR A 195 -0.95 -5.66 -4.76
CA THR A 195 0.51 -5.43 -4.64
C THR A 195 1.28 -5.98 -5.84
N VAL A 196 0.88 -7.14 -6.37
CA VAL A 196 1.48 -7.72 -7.58
C VAL A 196 1.18 -6.84 -8.79
N MET A 197 -0.08 -6.42 -8.95
CA MET A 197 -0.49 -5.49 -10.00
C MET A 197 0.26 -4.17 -9.89
N GLY A 198 0.48 -3.62 -8.69
CA GLY A 198 1.23 -2.39 -8.49
C GLY A 198 2.68 -2.52 -8.95
N ARG A 199 3.35 -3.65 -8.67
CA ARG A 199 4.72 -3.91 -9.14
C ARG A 199 4.79 -4.09 -10.66
N ILE A 200 3.85 -4.81 -11.26
CA ILE A 200 3.77 -5.00 -12.71
C ILE A 200 3.46 -3.67 -13.40
N SER A 201 2.50 -2.90 -12.88
CA SER A 201 2.12 -1.58 -13.39
C SER A 201 3.30 -0.61 -13.35
N LEU A 202 4.08 -0.60 -12.27
CA LEU A 202 5.30 0.19 -12.19
C LEU A 202 6.33 -0.23 -13.24
N ALA A 203 6.52 -1.54 -13.48
CA ALA A 203 7.41 -2.04 -14.51
C ALA A 203 6.94 -1.64 -15.93
N ILE A 204 5.63 -1.73 -16.20
CA ILE A 204 5.02 -1.27 -17.46
C ILE A 204 5.23 0.23 -17.63
N GLY A 205 4.94 1.05 -16.61
CA GLY A 205 5.14 2.50 -16.68
C GLY A 205 6.59 2.88 -16.95
N ARG A 206 7.56 2.13 -16.41
CA ARG A 206 8.98 2.32 -16.76
C ARG A 206 9.30 1.89 -18.19
N ALA A 207 8.71 0.80 -18.68
CA ALA A 207 8.86 0.38 -20.07
C ALA A 207 8.26 1.40 -21.06
N GLU A 208 7.09 1.99 -20.74
CA GLU A 208 6.45 3.05 -21.52
C GLU A 208 7.33 4.31 -21.61
N THR A 209 7.90 4.75 -20.47
CA THR A 209 8.86 5.87 -20.45
C THR A 209 10.11 5.58 -21.27
N LEU A 210 10.63 4.34 -21.25
CA LEU A 210 11.80 3.95 -22.06
C LEU A 210 11.48 3.89 -23.56
N LEU A 211 10.26 3.49 -23.92
CA LEU A 211 9.79 3.44 -25.31
C LEU A 211 9.30 4.80 -25.84
N GLY A 212 9.26 5.84 -24.99
CA GLY A 212 8.76 7.16 -25.34
C GLY A 212 7.24 7.21 -25.56
N LEU A 213 6.51 6.19 -25.08
CA LEU A 213 5.06 6.09 -25.19
C LEU A 213 4.32 6.94 -24.14
N ASP A 214 5.05 7.49 -23.17
CA ASP A 214 4.50 8.37 -22.12
C ASP A 214 4.37 9.85 -22.57
N GLN A 215 4.87 10.20 -23.76
CA GLN A 215 4.72 11.55 -24.29
C GLN A 215 3.27 11.78 -24.71
N PRO A 216 2.64 12.90 -24.30
CA PRO A 216 1.29 13.22 -24.75
C PRO A 216 1.28 13.34 -26.27
N ASN A 217 0.67 12.35 -26.90
CA ASN A 217 0.52 12.19 -28.34
C ASN A 217 -0.23 13.40 -28.93
N THR A 218 0.49 14.46 -29.30
CA THR A 218 0.00 15.46 -30.25
C THR A 218 -0.14 14.90 -31.67
N LEU A 219 0.20 13.62 -31.89
CA LEU A 219 0.13 12.93 -33.18
C LEU A 219 -0.72 11.64 -33.20
N ILE A 220 -1.70 11.48 -32.30
CA ILE A 220 -2.73 10.43 -32.45
C ILE A 220 -4.11 11.08 -32.59
N SER A 221 -4.26 11.80 -33.71
CA SER A 221 -5.54 12.11 -34.34
C SER A 221 -5.87 11.06 -35.42
N LEU A 222 -5.68 9.77 -35.11
CA LEU A 222 -6.20 8.67 -35.91
C LEU A 222 -6.87 7.67 -34.97
N GLY A 223 -8.07 8.03 -34.54
CA GLY A 223 -8.94 7.18 -33.74
C GLY A 223 -9.37 5.93 -34.51
N SER A 224 -9.40 4.79 -33.80
CA SER A 224 -10.36 3.66 -33.95
C SER A 224 -9.80 2.33 -33.41
N LEU A 225 -8.48 2.15 -33.25
CA LEU A 225 -7.90 0.82 -32.98
C LEU A 225 -7.61 0.49 -31.50
N GLU A 226 -7.56 1.46 -30.58
CA GLU A 226 -7.32 1.19 -29.15
C GLU A 226 -8.58 0.75 -28.38
N VAL A 227 -9.77 1.21 -28.81
CA VAL A 227 -11.04 0.85 -28.16
C VAL A 227 -11.39 -0.63 -28.39
N GLU A 228 -11.04 -1.19 -29.54
CA GLU A 228 -11.33 -2.60 -29.87
C GLU A 228 -10.39 -3.58 -29.13
N ARG A 229 -9.14 -3.17 -28.85
CA ARG A 229 -8.20 -3.98 -28.02
C ARG A 229 -8.56 -3.97 -26.54
N MET A 230 -9.10 -2.86 -26.03
CA MET A 230 -9.57 -2.77 -24.64
C MET A 230 -10.84 -3.60 -24.38
N THR A 231 -11.76 -3.70 -25.33
CA THR A 231 -12.93 -4.59 -25.18
C THR A 231 -12.52 -6.06 -25.28
N ALA A 232 -11.67 -6.44 -26.24
CA ALA A 232 -11.18 -7.81 -26.38
C ALA A 232 -10.45 -8.33 -25.13
N THR A 233 -9.62 -7.50 -24.49
CA THR A 233 -8.88 -7.86 -23.27
C THR A 233 -9.79 -8.03 -22.03
N ARG A 234 -10.93 -7.33 -22.01
CA ARG A 234 -11.95 -7.47 -20.95
C ARG A 234 -12.71 -8.79 -21.07
N TRP A 235 -12.99 -9.24 -22.30
CA TRP A 235 -13.65 -10.52 -22.56
C TRP A 235 -12.77 -11.73 -22.28
N THR A 236 -11.46 -11.66 -22.58
CA THR A 236 -10.52 -12.76 -22.29
C THR A 236 -10.35 -12.99 -20.80
N SER A 237 -10.32 -11.92 -19.99
CA SER A 237 -10.20 -12.01 -18.53
C SER A 237 -11.44 -12.61 -17.87
N PHE A 238 -12.63 -12.31 -18.40
CA PHE A 238 -13.90 -12.90 -17.96
C PHE A 238 -14.01 -14.39 -18.31
N LEU A 239 -13.57 -14.79 -19.51
CA LEU A 239 -13.54 -16.19 -19.97
C LEU A 239 -12.61 -17.06 -19.13
N THR A 240 -11.43 -16.55 -18.74
CA THR A 240 -10.50 -17.27 -17.87
C THR A 240 -11.06 -17.49 -16.46
N LEU A 241 -11.80 -16.52 -15.92
CA LEU A 241 -12.44 -16.63 -14.60
C LEU A 241 -13.57 -17.67 -14.59
N LEU A 242 -14.40 -17.69 -15.63
CA LEU A 242 -15.44 -18.71 -15.82
C LEU A 242 -14.85 -20.12 -15.97
N LEU A 243 -13.74 -20.26 -16.69
CA LEU A 243 -13.05 -21.55 -16.86
C LEU A 243 -12.50 -22.09 -15.54
N ILE A 244 -11.92 -21.22 -14.69
CA ILE A 244 -11.43 -21.59 -13.36
C ILE A 244 -12.59 -22.02 -12.45
N ILE A 245 -13.70 -21.29 -12.45
CA ILE A 245 -14.89 -21.64 -11.65
C ILE A 245 -15.51 -22.98 -12.11
N ALA A 246 -15.57 -23.23 -13.41
CA ALA A 246 -16.07 -24.48 -13.97
C ALA A 246 -15.18 -25.68 -13.62
N ILE A 247 -13.85 -25.52 -13.65
CA ILE A 247 -12.88 -26.55 -13.26
C ILE A 247 -13.02 -26.90 -11.78
N ILE A 248 -13.17 -25.90 -10.91
CA ILE A 248 -13.36 -26.11 -9.46
C ILE A 248 -14.70 -26.83 -9.19
N ALA A 249 -15.77 -26.48 -9.90
CA ALA A 249 -17.07 -27.16 -9.79
C ALA A 249 -17.02 -28.62 -10.27
N LEU A 250 -16.27 -28.92 -11.34
CA LEU A 250 -16.06 -30.26 -11.87
C LEU A 250 -15.21 -31.13 -10.93
N LEU A 251 -14.15 -30.58 -10.35
CA LEU A 251 -13.30 -31.30 -9.39
C LEU A 251 -14.09 -31.65 -8.10
N ARG A 252 -14.98 -30.76 -7.66
CA ARG A 252 -15.84 -31.01 -6.50
C ARG A 252 -16.92 -32.06 -6.76
N ARG A 253 -17.44 -32.18 -7.98
CA ARG A 253 -18.34 -33.30 -8.37
C ARG A 253 -17.59 -34.63 -8.41
N ARG A 254 -16.32 -34.64 -8.83
CA ARG A 254 -15.51 -35.86 -8.91
C ARG A 254 -15.12 -36.39 -7.53
N SER A 255 -14.88 -35.52 -6.55
CA SER A 255 -14.62 -35.93 -5.16
C SER A 255 -15.87 -36.46 -4.46
N ALA A 256 -17.06 -35.90 -4.76
CA ALA A 256 -18.32 -36.38 -4.20
C ALA A 256 -18.79 -37.73 -4.77
N GLY A 257 -18.40 -38.07 -6.00
CA GLY A 257 -18.70 -39.37 -6.62
C GLY A 257 -17.79 -40.51 -6.14
N ALA A 258 -16.61 -40.21 -5.57
CA ALA A 258 -15.67 -41.22 -5.07
C ALA A 258 -16.05 -41.74 -3.67
N GLU A 259 -16.77 -40.96 -2.86
CA GLU A 259 -17.22 -41.35 -1.52
C GLU A 259 -18.55 -42.14 -1.51
N ALA A 260 -19.25 -42.25 -2.65
CA ALA A 260 -20.50 -42.99 -2.78
C ALA A 260 -20.34 -44.39 -3.39
N GLY A 261 -19.10 -44.80 -3.72
CA GLY A 261 -18.77 -46.07 -4.38
C GLY A 261 -17.86 -47.00 -3.58
N SER A 262 -17.61 -46.70 -2.30
CA SER A 262 -16.95 -47.59 -1.32
C SER A 262 -17.94 -47.93 -0.20
#